data_AF-A0A1S3AR03-F1
#
_entry.id   AF-A0A1S3AR03-F1
#
_cell.length_a   1.000
_cell.length_b   1.000
_cell.length_c   1.000
_cell.angle_alpha   90.00
_cell.angle_beta   90.00
_cell.angle_gamma   90.00
#
_symmetry.space_group_name_H-M   'P 1'
#
loop_
_entity.id
_entity.type
_entity.pdbx_description
1 polymer ?
#
loop_
_entity_poly.entity_id
_entity_poly.type
_entity_poly.pdbx_seq_one_letter_code
_entity_poly.pdbx_strand_id
1 'polypeptide(L)'
;LVVAVEEAFTHIKRLQEEEQKNPREVMDPREAAQAIFASMARAMQKYLRTTKQQPYHTMESILQHLEFCITHDMTPKAFLERYLAAGPTIQYHKERWLAKQWTLVSEEPVTNGLKDGMVFLLKRHDFSLVVSTKKVPFFKLSEEFVDPKSHKFVMRLQSETSV
;
A
#
# COMPACT_ATOMS: atom_id res chain seq x y z
N LEU A 1 -8.24 -19.93 12.56
CA LEU A 1 -7.18 -19.46 11.65
C LEU A 1 -6.04 -18.86 12.45
N VAL A 2 -6.26 -17.78 13.20
CA VAL A 2 -5.25 -17.08 14.01
C VAL A 2 -4.37 -18.04 14.84
N VAL A 3 -4.99 -18.85 15.71
CA VAL A 3 -4.26 -19.82 16.57
C VAL A 3 -3.38 -20.78 15.77
N ALA A 4 -3.91 -21.38 14.70
CA ALA A 4 -3.15 -22.32 13.86
C ALA A 4 -1.96 -21.66 13.15
N VAL A 5 -2.05 -20.36 12.84
CA VAL A 5 -0.93 -19.61 12.24
C VAL A 5 0.10 -19.21 13.29
N GLU A 6 -0.33 -18.81 14.48
CA GLU A 6 0.57 -18.54 15.61
C GLU A 6 1.37 -19.79 15.99
N GLU A 7 0.71 -20.95 16.14
CA GLU A 7 1.36 -22.22 16.42
C GLU A 7 2.40 -22.58 15.35
N ALA A 8 2.05 -22.45 14.07
CA ALA A 8 2.96 -22.76 12.96
C ALA A 8 4.21 -21.87 12.93
N PHE A 9 4.06 -20.57 13.22
CA PHE A 9 5.19 -19.64 13.31
C PHE A 9 6.01 -19.82 14.60
N THR A 10 5.43 -20.32 15.70
CA THR A 10 6.23 -20.72 16.87
C THR A 10 7.07 -21.97 16.59
N HIS A 11 6.56 -22.89 15.76
CA HIS A 11 7.28 -24.09 15.36
C HIS A 11 8.51 -23.76 14.50
N ILE A 12 8.40 -22.85 13.54
CA ILE A 12 9.57 -22.44 12.73
C ILE A 12 10.65 -21.74 13.56
N LYS A 13 10.26 -20.87 14.52
CA LYS A 13 11.23 -20.18 15.38
C LYS A 13 12.04 -21.16 16.22
N ARG A 14 11.39 -22.21 16.75
CA ARG A 14 12.07 -23.28 17.48
C ARG A 14 13.03 -24.06 16.58
N LEU A 15 12.61 -24.38 15.35
CA LEU A 15 13.48 -25.05 14.38
C LEU A 15 14.70 -24.19 14.01
N GLN A 16 14.51 -22.88 13.79
CA GLN A 16 15.60 -21.95 13.53
C GLN A 16 16.56 -21.84 14.73
N GLU A 17 16.04 -21.81 15.97
CA GLU A 17 16.86 -21.81 17.19
C GLU A 17 17.65 -23.12 17.39
N GLU A 18 17.10 -24.26 16.94
CA GLU A 18 17.76 -25.57 16.98
C GLU A 18 18.81 -25.71 15.87
N GLU A 19 18.54 -25.23 14.65
CA GLU A 19 19.51 -25.19 13.54
C GLU A 19 20.66 -24.22 13.82
N GLN A 20 20.43 -23.12 14.53
CA GLN A 20 21.50 -22.20 14.90
C GLN A 20 22.53 -22.83 15.88
N LYS A 21 22.17 -23.92 16.56
CA LYS A 21 23.09 -24.73 17.38
C LYS A 21 23.92 -25.74 16.57
N ASN A 22 23.51 -26.06 15.35
CA ASN A 22 24.18 -26.98 14.43
C ASN A 22 24.32 -26.32 13.04
N PRO A 23 25.44 -25.64 12.73
CA PRO A 23 25.59 -24.82 11.51
C PRO A 23 25.73 -25.61 10.21
N ARG A 24 25.09 -26.77 10.08
CA ARG A 24 25.02 -27.55 8.84
C ARG A 24 23.63 -27.37 8.26
N GLU A 25 23.62 -26.63 7.15
CA GLU A 25 22.49 -26.33 6.25
C GLU A 25 21.63 -25.13 6.70
N VAL A 26 21.72 -24.06 5.90
CA VAL A 26 20.79 -22.93 5.96
C VAL A 26 19.54 -23.41 5.23
N MET A 27 18.43 -23.62 5.94
CA MET A 27 17.16 -24.03 5.32
C MET A 27 16.71 -23.03 4.24
N ASP A 28 16.29 -23.53 3.08
CA ASP A 28 15.74 -22.69 2.01
C ASP A 28 14.43 -22.04 2.51
N PRO A 29 14.27 -20.70 2.41
CA PRO A 29 13.04 -20.00 2.82
C PRO A 29 11.75 -20.59 2.22
N ARG A 30 11.83 -21.19 1.04
CA ARG A 30 10.71 -21.84 0.37
C ARG A 30 10.36 -23.18 1.00
N GLU A 31 11.35 -23.94 1.46
CA GLU A 31 11.15 -25.20 2.19
C GLU A 31 10.52 -24.92 3.56
N ALA A 32 11.02 -23.90 4.26
CA ALA A 32 10.46 -23.39 5.51
C ALA A 32 8.98 -23.00 5.34
N ALA A 33 8.65 -22.27 4.26
CA ALA A 33 7.29 -21.87 3.94
C ALA A 33 6.38 -23.09 3.67
N GLN A 34 6.87 -24.12 2.96
CA GLN A 34 6.09 -25.33 2.71
C GLN A 34 5.78 -26.10 4.00
N ALA A 35 6.78 -26.25 4.89
CA ALA A 35 6.62 -26.92 6.17
C ALA A 35 5.59 -26.21 7.07
N ILE A 36 5.71 -24.88 7.19
CA ILE A 36 4.74 -24.04 7.92
C ILE A 36 3.35 -24.17 7.29
N PHE A 37 3.25 -24.04 5.96
CA PHE A 37 1.95 -24.08 5.28
C PHE A 37 1.22 -25.40 5.53
N ALA A 38 1.91 -26.54 5.54
CA ALA A 38 1.30 -27.85 5.81
C ALA A 38 0.56 -27.90 7.16
N SER A 39 1.11 -27.26 8.20
CA SER A 39 0.50 -27.21 9.54
C SER A 39 -0.76 -26.33 9.62
N MET A 40 -0.81 -25.24 8.85
CA MET A 40 -1.94 -24.29 8.85
C MET A 40 -2.92 -24.46 7.68
N ALA A 41 -2.59 -25.26 6.66
CA ALA A 41 -3.31 -25.36 5.38
C ALA A 41 -4.80 -25.60 5.55
N ARG A 42 -5.19 -26.53 6.43
CA ARG A 42 -6.60 -26.86 6.69
C ARG A 42 -7.37 -25.66 7.25
N ALA A 43 -6.79 -24.95 8.21
CA ALA A 43 -7.41 -23.78 8.82
C ALA A 43 -7.53 -22.62 7.83
N MET A 44 -6.50 -22.43 7.00
CA MET A 44 -6.46 -21.39 5.98
C MET A 44 -7.45 -21.65 4.86
N GLN A 45 -7.46 -22.86 4.27
CA GLN A 45 -8.42 -23.25 3.25
C GLN A 45 -9.86 -23.20 3.77
N LYS A 46 -10.12 -23.63 5.02
CA LYS A 46 -11.44 -23.52 5.64
C LYS A 46 -11.90 -22.06 5.71
N TYR A 47 -11.04 -21.16 6.20
CA TYR A 47 -11.34 -19.73 6.29
C TYR A 47 -11.62 -19.13 4.92
N LEU A 48 -10.71 -19.32 3.95
CA LEU A 48 -10.84 -18.81 2.60
C LEU A 48 -12.10 -19.32 1.89
N ARG A 49 -12.52 -20.56 2.16
CA ARG A 49 -13.77 -21.10 1.63
C ARG A 49 -14.98 -20.45 2.28
N THR A 50 -15.00 -20.33 3.61
CA THR A 50 -16.10 -19.70 4.35
C THR A 50 -16.28 -18.23 4.01
N THR A 51 -15.18 -17.49 3.80
CA THR A 51 -15.21 -16.06 3.41
C THR A 51 -15.34 -15.84 1.90
N LYS A 52 -15.47 -16.92 1.10
CA LYS A 52 -15.49 -16.87 -0.37
C LYS A 52 -14.25 -16.21 -0.99
N GLN A 53 -13.12 -16.26 -0.30
CA GLN A 53 -11.84 -15.73 -0.75
C GLN A 53 -10.97 -16.75 -1.51
N GLN A 54 -11.34 -18.03 -1.51
CA GLN A 54 -10.59 -19.12 -2.18
C GLN A 54 -10.16 -18.85 -3.63
N PRO A 55 -10.99 -18.27 -4.54
CA PRO A 55 -10.55 -18.02 -5.92
C PRO A 55 -9.46 -16.94 -6.05
N TYR A 56 -9.25 -16.13 -5.01
CA TYR A 56 -8.29 -15.01 -5.04
C TYR A 56 -6.91 -15.37 -4.47
N HIS A 57 -6.82 -16.49 -3.75
CA HIS A 57 -5.59 -16.93 -3.11
C HIS A 57 -5.23 -18.34 -3.58
N THR A 58 -4.36 -18.40 -4.59
CA THR A 58 -3.76 -19.67 -5.01
C THR A 58 -2.78 -20.14 -3.94
N MET A 59 -2.57 -21.45 -3.84
CA MET A 59 -1.55 -22.02 -2.95
C MET A 59 -0.18 -21.41 -3.18
N GLU A 60 0.22 -21.18 -4.43
CA GLU A 60 1.48 -20.53 -4.78
C GLU A 60 1.57 -19.09 -4.25
N SER A 61 0.52 -18.28 -4.38
CA SER A 61 0.51 -16.90 -3.86
C SER A 61 0.62 -16.84 -2.34
N ILE A 62 0.09 -17.85 -1.65
CA ILE A 62 0.18 -17.98 -0.20
C ILE A 62 1.60 -18.38 0.20
N LEU A 63 2.18 -19.36 -0.48
CA LEU A 63 3.56 -19.81 -0.23
C LEU A 63 4.57 -18.70 -0.49
N GLN A 64 4.45 -17.95 -1.59
CA GLN A 64 5.31 -16.79 -1.88
C GLN A 64 5.20 -15.72 -0.81
N HIS A 65 3.99 -15.45 -0.30
CA HIS A 65 3.82 -14.48 0.78
C HIS A 65 4.44 -14.99 2.09
N LEU A 66 4.31 -16.28 2.37
CA LEU A 66 4.85 -16.91 3.57
C LEU A 66 6.38 -16.94 3.54
N GLU A 67 6.98 -17.28 2.41
CA GLU A 67 8.42 -17.16 2.14
C GLU A 67 8.90 -15.73 2.43
N PHE A 68 8.22 -14.73 1.87
CA PHE A 68 8.50 -13.33 2.16
C PHE A 68 8.40 -12.99 3.66
N CYS A 69 7.43 -13.55 4.38
CA CYS A 69 7.29 -13.34 5.82
C CYS A 69 8.44 -13.95 6.62
N ILE A 70 8.89 -15.16 6.26
CA ILE A 70 9.99 -15.86 6.93
C ILE A 70 11.31 -15.14 6.68
N THR A 71 11.59 -14.77 5.42
CA THR A 71 12.85 -14.10 5.03
C THR A 71 13.05 -12.75 5.72
N HIS A 72 11.96 -12.09 6.13
CA HIS A 72 11.99 -10.77 6.77
C HIS A 72 11.57 -10.80 8.26
N ASP A 73 11.59 -11.98 8.90
CA ASP A 73 11.26 -12.17 10.32
C ASP A 73 9.91 -11.54 10.75
N MET A 74 8.93 -11.57 9.85
CA MET A 74 7.63 -10.95 10.09
C MET A 74 6.78 -11.75 11.08
N THR A 75 5.90 -11.06 11.79
CA THR A 75 5.03 -11.68 12.78
C THR A 75 3.87 -12.46 12.14
N PRO A 76 3.27 -13.44 12.84
CA PRO A 76 2.09 -14.17 12.37
C PRO A 76 0.92 -13.23 12.02
N LYS A 77 0.80 -12.12 12.76
CA LYS A 77 -0.19 -11.08 12.54
C LYS A 77 0.02 -10.37 11.21
N ALA A 78 1.27 -10.02 10.86
CA ALA A 78 1.60 -9.38 9.59
C ALA A 78 1.25 -10.27 8.37
N PHE A 79 1.49 -11.58 8.47
CA PHE A 79 1.02 -12.53 7.45
C PHE A 79 -0.51 -12.56 7.34
N LEU A 80 -1.21 -12.56 8.49
CA LEU A 80 -2.67 -12.63 8.54
C LEU A 80 -3.37 -11.37 8.04
N GLU A 81 -2.75 -10.18 8.15
CA GLU A 81 -3.36 -8.92 7.70
C GLU A 81 -3.83 -9.01 6.24
N ARG A 82 -3.07 -9.66 5.37
CA ARG A 82 -3.42 -9.83 3.95
C ARG A 82 -4.74 -10.60 3.73
N TYR A 83 -5.14 -11.45 4.67
CA TYR A 83 -6.32 -12.32 4.55
C TYR A 83 -7.48 -11.88 5.46
N LEU A 84 -7.17 -11.22 6.58
CA LEU A 84 -8.15 -10.77 7.57
C LEU A 84 -8.61 -9.33 7.36
N ALA A 85 -7.79 -8.47 6.74
CA ALA A 85 -8.22 -7.13 6.40
C ALA A 85 -9.39 -7.20 5.40
N ALA A 86 -10.47 -6.47 5.69
CA ALA A 86 -11.48 -6.18 4.68
C ALA A 86 -10.79 -5.40 3.57
N GLY A 87 -10.45 -6.10 2.48
CA GLY A 87 -9.86 -5.46 1.31
C GLY A 87 -10.74 -4.30 0.84
N PRO A 88 -10.19 -3.32 0.09
CA PRO A 88 -11.00 -2.25 -0.48
C PRO A 88 -12.23 -2.84 -1.17
N THR A 89 -13.40 -2.26 -0.91
CA THR A 89 -14.75 -2.77 -1.26
C THR A 89 -14.98 -2.91 -2.78
N ILE A 90 -13.95 -2.71 -3.59
CA ILE A 90 -13.92 -2.80 -5.06
C ILE A 90 -12.96 -3.93 -5.44
N GLN A 91 -13.51 -5.11 -5.70
CA GLN A 91 -12.75 -6.33 -5.97
C GLN A 91 -12.60 -6.56 -7.48
N TYR A 92 -11.35 -6.65 -7.96
CA TYR A 92 -11.00 -6.78 -9.37
C TYR A 92 -11.00 -8.25 -9.82
N HIS A 93 -11.95 -8.63 -10.69
CA HIS A 93 -12.05 -9.98 -11.27
C HIS A 93 -11.00 -10.24 -12.39
N LYS A 94 -10.69 -11.52 -12.63
CA LYS A 94 -9.65 -12.02 -13.56
C LYS A 94 -10.04 -11.84 -15.05
N GLU A 95 -11.32 -11.68 -15.36
CA GLU A 95 -11.85 -11.39 -16.71
C GLU A 95 -11.73 -9.88 -17.02
N ARG A 96 -10.50 -9.44 -17.28
CA ARG A 96 -10.09 -8.04 -17.18
C ARG A 96 -10.19 -7.22 -18.48
N TRP A 97 -10.92 -7.64 -19.51
CA TRP A 97 -11.05 -6.84 -20.74
C TRP A 97 -12.19 -5.81 -20.64
N LEU A 98 -13.35 -6.21 -20.11
CA LEU A 98 -14.49 -5.30 -19.86
C LEU A 98 -14.26 -4.37 -18.66
N ALA A 99 -13.48 -4.81 -17.67
CA ALA A 99 -13.16 -4.00 -16.47
C ALA A 99 -12.24 -2.80 -16.75
N LYS A 100 -11.65 -2.71 -17.96
CA LYS A 100 -10.85 -1.57 -18.42
C LYS A 100 -11.66 -0.54 -19.20
N GLN A 101 -12.87 -0.89 -19.64
CA GLN A 101 -13.72 0.00 -20.42
C GLN A 101 -14.61 0.80 -19.48
N TRP A 102 -14.42 2.12 -19.48
CA TRP A 102 -15.23 3.05 -18.70
C TRP A 102 -16.00 3.94 -19.66
N THR A 103 -17.29 4.14 -19.39
CA THR A 103 -18.09 5.15 -20.08
C THR A 103 -18.00 6.44 -19.29
N LEU A 104 -17.37 7.45 -19.90
CA LEU A 104 -17.38 8.81 -19.38
C LEU A 104 -18.76 9.43 -19.64
N VAL A 105 -19.42 9.88 -18.58
CA VAL A 105 -20.66 10.64 -18.64
C VAL A 105 -20.39 12.02 -18.03
N SER A 106 -20.51 13.05 -18.85
CA SER A 106 -20.22 14.44 -18.52
C SER A 106 -21.30 15.34 -19.10
N GLU A 107 -21.68 16.39 -18.39
CA GLU A 107 -22.56 17.46 -18.92
C GLU A 107 -21.80 18.36 -19.90
N GLU A 108 -20.50 18.54 -19.67
CA GLU A 108 -19.60 19.28 -20.56
C GLU A 108 -19.07 18.39 -21.70
N PRO A 109 -18.73 18.96 -22.88
CA PRO A 109 -18.12 18.24 -23.98
C PRO A 109 -16.86 17.47 -23.57
N VAL A 110 -16.79 16.18 -23.89
CA VAL A 110 -15.66 15.30 -23.55
C VAL A 110 -14.35 15.66 -24.27
N THR A 111 -14.42 16.55 -25.26
CA THR A 111 -13.27 17.10 -25.98
C THR A 111 -12.60 18.25 -25.24
N ASN A 112 -13.25 18.81 -24.22
CA ASN A 112 -12.68 19.87 -23.40
C ASN A 112 -11.63 19.32 -22.43
N GLY A 113 -10.60 20.11 -22.14
CA GLY A 113 -9.64 19.80 -21.08
C GLY A 113 -10.29 19.82 -19.69
N LEU A 114 -9.66 19.12 -18.73
CA LEU A 114 -10.08 19.12 -17.32
C LEU A 114 -9.93 20.52 -16.71
N LYS A 115 -11.02 21.04 -16.16
CA LYS A 115 -11.08 22.30 -15.41
C LYS A 115 -11.21 22.02 -13.92
N ASP A 116 -10.91 23.02 -13.10
CA ASP A 116 -11.16 22.96 -11.67
C ASP A 116 -12.67 22.89 -11.37
N GLY A 117 -13.07 22.10 -10.39
CA GLY A 117 -14.46 21.99 -9.95
C GLY A 117 -15.39 21.22 -10.90
N MET A 118 -14.87 20.57 -11.95
CA MET A 118 -15.68 19.70 -12.81
C MET A 118 -16.13 18.46 -12.04
N VAL A 119 -17.36 18.04 -12.32
CA VAL A 119 -17.92 16.79 -11.83
C VAL A 119 -18.34 15.95 -13.01
N PHE A 120 -17.89 14.69 -13.06
CA PHE A 120 -18.30 13.74 -14.09
C PHE A 120 -18.40 12.34 -13.51
N LEU A 121 -19.04 11.45 -14.26
CA LEU A 121 -19.25 10.06 -13.89
C LEU A 121 -18.40 9.15 -14.75
N LEU A 122 -17.72 8.21 -14.10
CA LEU A 122 -17.15 7.05 -14.77
C LEU A 122 -18.05 5.85 -14.48
N LYS A 123 -18.83 5.45 -15.48
CA LYS A 123 -19.78 4.35 -15.36
C LYS A 123 -19.18 3.03 -15.85
N ARG A 124 -19.51 1.98 -15.12
CA ARG A 124 -19.35 0.58 -15.50
C ARG A 124 -20.69 -0.13 -15.44
N HIS A 125 -20.71 -1.38 -15.89
CA HIS A 125 -21.88 -2.25 -15.81
C HIS A 125 -22.34 -2.47 -14.35
N ASP A 126 -21.39 -2.57 -13.41
CA ASP A 126 -21.61 -3.03 -12.04
C ASP A 126 -21.57 -1.91 -10.99
N PHE A 127 -20.99 -0.75 -11.30
CA PHE A 127 -20.94 0.41 -10.41
C PHE A 127 -20.63 1.71 -11.16
N SER A 128 -20.76 2.85 -10.47
CA SER A 128 -20.43 4.17 -11.00
C SER A 128 -19.54 4.93 -10.02
N LEU A 129 -18.54 5.64 -10.53
CA LEU A 129 -17.71 6.56 -9.76
C LEU A 129 -18.10 7.99 -10.07
N VAL A 130 -18.37 8.78 -9.03
CA VAL A 130 -18.48 10.24 -9.13
C VAL A 130 -17.08 10.81 -8.95
N VAL A 131 -16.59 11.53 -9.96
CA VAL A 131 -15.27 12.14 -9.94
C VAL A 131 -15.43 13.64 -9.85
N SER A 132 -14.77 14.26 -8.87
CA SER A 132 -14.63 15.72 -8.77
C SER A 132 -13.18 16.11 -9.01
N THR A 133 -12.96 17.13 -9.82
CA THR A 133 -11.61 17.61 -10.16
C THR A 133 -11.26 18.79 -9.27
N LYS A 134 -10.01 18.81 -8.80
CA LYS A 134 -9.46 19.94 -8.05
C LYS A 134 -8.09 20.28 -8.60
N LYS A 135 -7.89 21.54 -8.95
CA LYS A 135 -6.61 22.04 -9.43
C LYS A 135 -5.64 22.09 -8.25
N VAL A 136 -4.52 21.39 -8.40
CA VAL A 136 -3.40 21.48 -7.46
C VAL A 136 -2.63 22.78 -7.78
N PRO A 137 -2.35 23.63 -6.78
CA PRO A 137 -1.56 24.83 -7.02
C PRO A 137 -0.14 24.44 -7.46
N PHE A 138 0.35 25.07 -8.53
CA PHE A 138 1.74 24.97 -8.93
C PHE A 138 2.54 26.02 -8.16
N PHE A 139 3.46 25.60 -7.30
CA PHE A 139 4.35 26.50 -6.59
C PHE A 139 5.65 26.67 -7.39
N LYS A 140 5.94 27.90 -7.80
CA LYS A 140 7.25 28.28 -8.31
C LYS A 140 8.01 28.96 -7.18
N LEU A 141 8.95 28.24 -6.58
CA LEU A 141 9.92 28.82 -5.64
C LEU A 141 11.08 29.39 -6.45
N SER A 142 11.45 30.64 -6.18
CA SER A 142 12.64 31.28 -6.74
C SER A 142 13.37 32.01 -5.64
N GLU A 143 14.69 31.91 -5.65
CA GLU A 143 15.58 32.66 -4.78
C GLU A 143 16.17 33.81 -5.59
N GLU A 144 16.15 35.02 -5.03
CA GLU A 144 16.76 36.21 -5.63
C GLU A 144 17.78 36.77 -4.64
N PHE A 145 18.98 37.07 -5.14
CA PHE A 145 19.99 37.73 -4.31
C PHE A 145 19.59 39.18 -4.10
N VAL A 146 19.22 39.50 -2.87
CA VAL A 146 18.93 40.86 -2.46
C VAL A 146 20.22 41.50 -1.95
N ASP A 147 20.67 42.58 -2.63
CA ASP A 147 21.90 43.28 -2.23
C ASP A 147 21.77 43.77 -0.77
N PRO A 148 22.70 43.39 0.13
CA PRO A 148 22.59 43.73 1.54
C PRO A 148 22.57 45.23 1.85
N LYS A 149 22.96 46.12 0.92
CA LYS A 149 22.90 47.58 1.09
C LYS A 149 21.54 48.15 0.71
N SER A 150 20.74 47.44 -0.09
CA SER A 150 19.42 47.91 -0.55
C SER A 150 18.37 48.00 0.56
N HIS A 151 18.59 47.33 1.70
CA HIS A 151 17.63 47.25 2.81
C HIS A 151 18.24 47.62 4.17
N LYS A 152 19.33 48.41 4.19
CA LYS A 152 19.88 48.92 5.45
C LYS A 152 19.13 50.17 5.88
N PHE A 153 18.69 50.18 7.13
CA PHE A 153 18.21 51.39 7.80
C PHE A 153 19.39 52.34 7.99
N VAL A 154 19.33 53.51 7.36
CA VAL A 154 20.34 54.57 7.55
C VAL A 154 19.88 55.43 8.71
N MET A 155 20.53 55.30 9.88
CA MET A 155 20.34 56.21 11.00
C MET A 155 21.10 57.51 10.71
N ARG A 156 20.36 58.59 10.44
CA ARG A 156 20.93 59.95 10.31
C ARG A 156 20.82 60.66 11.66
N LEU A 157 21.94 60.87 12.34
CA LEU A 157 21.98 61.78 13.49
C LEU A 157 21.95 63.22 12.97
N GLN A 158 20.89 63.96 13.24
CA GLN A 158 20.90 65.42 13.14
C GLN A 158 21.43 65.98 14.47
N SER A 159 22.65 66.51 14.44
CA SER A 159 23.25 67.23 15.57
C SER A 159 22.84 68.69 15.52
N GLU A 160 21.61 68.99 15.93
CA GLU A 160 21.16 70.37 16.19
C GLU A 160 20.98 70.56 17.70
N THR A 161 22.10 70.69 18.41
CA THR A 161 22.13 71.42 19.69
C THR A 161 23.44 72.19 19.77
N SER A 162 23.42 73.44 19.30
CA SER A 162 24.38 74.47 19.72
C SER A 162 23.88 75.09 21.03
N VAL A 163 24.77 75.16 22.02
CA VAL A 163 24.59 75.79 23.35
C VAL A 163 24.14 77.24 23.23
#